data_AF-A0A1Q7PRK7-F1
#
_entry.id   AF-A0A1Q7PRK7-F1
#
_cell.length_a   1.000
_cell.length_b   1.000
_cell.length_c   1.000
_cell.angle_alpha   90.00
_cell.angle_beta   90.00
_cell.angle_gamma   90.00
#
_symmetry.space_group_name_H-M   'P 1'
#
loop_
_entity.id
_entity.type
_entity.pdbx_description
1 polymer ?
#
loop_
_entity_poly.entity_id
_entity_poly.type
_entity_poly.pdbx_seq_one_letter_code
_entity_poly.pdbx_strand_id
1 'polypeptide(L)'
;MDFLNDLNPPQREAVTHPGGPLLILAGAGSGKTRVLAYRVAYLLRSGGVSPARMLAVTFTNKAANEMRVRVDRLVGTAVARAIWIGTFHHICSRILRRNGERVGVGRNFLIFDDDDQRAVIRQCLKDLGLDERRFPPAVLLALIDRAKNEAINHLEYAERASGWYEEIVARVFTAYQRVLREQNALDFDDLLLEVVRLFGEAPDIKEEYQERFQHILVDEYQDTNRAQYLIIRTLAERHRNICVVGDDDQCLPAGTLVSVPGGVHPIEALAEGTEVLGGCGQGRLASATASAPLRREYEGPMVTIIWPACAQARSSLPISHASAGDGISHRTHPGSSESQGGRCRQRIGHPAKRRSRRSGLGARGLPG
;
A
#
# COMPACT_ATOMS: atom_id res chain seq x y z
N MET A 1 20.58 -10.68 24.68
CA MET A 1 19.52 -10.50 23.67
C MET A 1 18.17 -10.84 24.29
N ASP A 2 17.64 -9.96 25.13
CA ASP A 2 16.45 -10.28 25.94
C ASP A 2 15.15 -10.23 25.14
N PHE A 3 15.02 -9.27 24.22
CA PHE A 3 13.81 -9.07 23.42
C PHE A 3 13.40 -10.27 22.54
N LEU A 4 14.30 -11.22 22.22
CA LEU A 4 13.89 -12.40 21.45
C LEU A 4 12.95 -13.31 22.28
N ASN A 5 13.00 -13.23 23.61
CA ASN A 5 12.14 -14.00 24.52
C ASN A 5 10.67 -13.64 24.38
N ASP A 6 10.37 -12.44 23.88
CA ASP A 6 9.00 -11.99 23.67
C ASP A 6 8.37 -12.52 22.36
N LEU A 7 9.11 -13.33 21.59
CA LEU A 7 8.67 -13.89 20.30
C LEU A 7 8.34 -15.38 20.42
N ASN A 8 7.26 -15.77 19.76
CA ASN A 8 6.96 -17.19 19.56
C ASN A 8 7.98 -17.83 18.58
N PRO A 9 8.05 -19.18 18.50
CA PRO A 9 9.10 -19.83 17.71
C PRO A 9 9.14 -19.43 16.23
N PRO A 10 8.01 -19.37 15.47
CA PRO A 10 8.03 -18.89 14.09
C PRO A 10 8.46 -17.43 13.94
N GLN A 11 8.04 -16.54 14.84
CA GLN A 11 8.47 -15.14 14.83
C GLN A 11 9.97 -15.02 15.09
N ARG A 12 10.49 -15.82 16.03
CA ARG A 12 11.92 -15.85 16.34
C ARG A 12 12.72 -16.32 15.13
N GLU A 13 12.30 -17.39 14.47
CA GLU A 13 12.93 -17.91 13.25
C GLU A 13 13.00 -16.84 12.15
N ALA A 14 11.89 -16.14 11.88
CA ALA A 14 11.85 -15.05 10.91
C ALA A 14 12.78 -13.88 11.29
N VAL A 15 12.83 -13.52 12.57
CA VAL A 15 13.70 -12.46 13.09
C VAL A 15 15.18 -12.84 12.97
N THR A 16 15.53 -14.09 13.26
CA THR A 16 16.93 -14.56 13.28
C THR A 16 17.42 -15.09 11.93
N HIS A 17 16.60 -15.02 10.87
CA HIS A 17 17.00 -15.50 9.54
C HIS A 17 18.31 -14.84 9.07
N PRO A 18 19.35 -15.63 8.73
CA PRO A 18 20.74 -15.19 8.71
C PRO A 18 21.13 -14.28 7.53
N GLY A 19 20.33 -14.24 6.46
CA GLY A 19 20.59 -13.42 5.28
C GLY A 19 19.87 -13.96 4.05
N GLY A 20 19.91 -13.22 2.94
CA GLY A 20 19.19 -13.57 1.71
C GLY A 20 17.68 -13.26 1.74
N PRO A 21 16.96 -13.65 0.67
CA PRO A 21 15.54 -13.35 0.52
C PRO A 21 14.70 -14.09 1.56
N LEU A 22 13.75 -13.39 2.18
CA LEU A 22 12.82 -13.94 3.16
C LEU A 22 11.41 -13.44 2.85
N LEU A 23 10.47 -14.38 2.69
CA LEU A 23 9.04 -14.13 2.61
C LEU A 23 8.38 -14.63 3.89
N ILE A 24 7.65 -13.76 4.58
CA ILE A 24 6.89 -14.09 5.77
C ILE A 24 5.40 -13.97 5.43
N LEU A 25 4.73 -15.11 5.35
CA LEU A 25 3.28 -15.19 5.23
C LEU A 25 2.66 -15.16 6.62
N ALA A 26 1.85 -14.15 6.87
CA ALA A 26 1.36 -13.87 8.20
C ALA A 26 -0.03 -13.22 8.14
N GLY A 27 -1.01 -13.85 8.80
CA GLY A 27 -2.39 -13.37 8.89
C GLY A 27 -2.55 -12.10 9.72
N ALA A 28 -3.74 -11.48 9.67
CA ALA A 28 -4.11 -10.36 10.52
C ALA A 28 -3.88 -10.67 12.03
N GLY A 29 -3.34 -9.70 12.77
CA GLY A 29 -3.08 -9.83 14.22
C GLY A 29 -1.90 -10.75 14.60
N SER A 30 -1.20 -11.36 13.66
CA SER A 30 -0.05 -12.26 13.91
C SER A 30 1.24 -11.54 14.35
N GLY A 31 1.24 -10.21 14.36
CA GLY A 31 2.40 -9.40 14.73
C GLY A 31 3.38 -9.13 13.58
N LYS A 32 2.91 -9.06 12.31
CA LYS A 32 3.70 -8.73 11.11
C LYS A 32 4.70 -7.58 11.32
N THR A 33 4.19 -6.39 11.62
CA THR A 33 5.01 -5.20 11.85
C THR A 33 5.93 -5.36 13.07
N ARG A 34 5.54 -6.17 14.08
CA ARG A 34 6.39 -6.49 15.23
C ARG A 34 7.59 -7.33 14.81
N VAL A 35 7.39 -8.34 13.97
CA VAL A 35 8.47 -9.19 13.43
C VAL A 35 9.48 -8.33 12.67
N LEU A 36 9.03 -7.43 11.80
CA LEU A 36 9.94 -6.51 11.08
C LEU A 36 10.76 -5.63 12.02
N ALA A 37 10.13 -5.01 13.03
CA ALA A 37 10.84 -4.17 13.99
C ALA A 37 11.88 -4.95 14.80
N TYR A 38 11.55 -6.19 15.22
CA TYR A 38 12.47 -7.05 15.95
C TYR A 38 13.60 -7.57 15.05
N ARG A 39 13.32 -7.83 13.78
CA ARG A 39 14.34 -8.15 12.77
C ARG A 39 15.32 -7.01 12.59
N VAL A 40 14.85 -5.76 12.54
CA VAL A 40 15.74 -4.59 12.52
C VAL A 40 16.66 -4.59 13.74
N ALA A 41 16.10 -4.75 14.95
CA ALA A 41 16.90 -4.79 16.18
C ALA A 41 17.92 -5.94 16.20
N TYR A 42 17.55 -7.11 15.67
CA TYR A 42 18.42 -8.27 15.57
C TYR A 42 19.58 -8.05 14.59
N LEU A 43 19.31 -7.54 13.39
CA LEU A 43 20.34 -7.27 12.38
C LEU A 43 21.37 -6.24 12.86
N LEU A 44 20.92 -5.24 13.63
CA LEU A 44 21.80 -4.23 14.22
C LEU A 44 22.70 -4.80 15.33
N ARG A 45 22.12 -5.57 16.27
CA ARG A 45 22.85 -6.05 17.46
C ARG A 45 23.72 -7.28 17.19
N SER A 46 23.23 -8.17 16.34
CA SER A 46 23.83 -9.50 16.10
C SER A 46 24.49 -9.58 14.73
N GLY A 47 23.89 -8.94 13.72
CA GLY A 47 24.40 -8.95 12.35
C GLY A 47 25.48 -7.91 12.08
N GLY A 48 25.74 -6.99 13.01
CA GLY A 48 26.71 -5.90 12.83
C GLY A 48 26.35 -4.93 11.70
N VAL A 49 25.08 -4.91 11.28
CA VAL A 49 24.62 -4.07 10.17
C VAL A 49 24.60 -2.61 10.60
N SER A 50 25.15 -1.71 9.79
CA SER A 50 25.05 -0.28 10.04
C SER A 50 23.60 0.20 9.85
N PRO A 51 23.02 1.00 10.77
CA PRO A 51 21.65 1.53 10.64
C PRO A 51 21.41 2.27 9.32
N ALA A 52 22.42 3.00 8.83
CA ALA A 52 22.34 3.75 7.58
C ALA A 52 22.23 2.87 6.33
N ARG A 53 22.46 1.55 6.48
CA ARG A 53 22.38 0.54 5.43
C ARG A 53 21.06 -0.24 5.40
N MET A 54 20.08 0.21 6.17
CA MET A 54 18.78 -0.44 6.28
C MET A 54 17.66 0.44 5.71
N LEU A 55 16.77 -0.18 4.95
CA LEU A 55 15.54 0.41 4.43
C LEU A 55 14.35 -0.41 4.93
N ALA A 56 13.35 0.26 5.53
CA ALA A 56 12.08 -0.34 5.90
C ALA A 56 10.93 0.46 5.29
N VAL A 57 10.14 -0.21 4.45
CA VAL A 57 9.05 0.38 3.67
C VAL A 57 7.71 -0.15 4.16
N THR A 58 6.73 0.74 4.31
CA THR A 58 5.35 0.41 4.69
C THR A 58 4.35 1.10 3.78
N PHE A 59 3.12 0.61 3.68
CA PHE A 59 2.13 1.23 2.79
C PHE A 59 1.58 2.58 3.30
N THR A 60 1.39 2.73 4.62
CA THR A 60 0.77 3.93 5.20
C THR A 60 1.70 4.73 6.11
N ASN A 61 1.47 6.04 6.21
CA ASN A 61 2.21 6.91 7.14
C ASN A 61 2.03 6.46 8.60
N LYS A 62 0.84 5.94 8.95
CA LYS A 62 0.56 5.37 10.27
C LYS A 62 1.46 4.16 10.53
N ALA A 63 1.51 3.21 9.61
CA ALA A 63 2.37 2.02 9.73
C ALA A 63 3.86 2.40 9.83
N ALA A 64 4.33 3.34 9.00
CA ALA A 64 5.70 3.84 9.07
C ALA A 64 6.03 4.44 10.45
N ASN A 65 5.12 5.25 11.00
CA ASN A 65 5.29 5.87 12.31
C ASN A 65 5.27 4.84 13.44
N GLU A 66 4.34 3.89 13.41
CA GLU A 66 4.32 2.82 14.40
C GLU A 66 5.58 1.94 14.33
N MET A 67 6.04 1.61 13.11
CA MET A 67 7.29 0.87 12.91
C MET A 67 8.48 1.65 13.48
N ARG A 68 8.56 2.96 13.22
CA ARG A 68 9.59 3.85 13.78
C ARG A 68 9.56 3.86 15.31
N VAL A 69 8.39 3.99 15.94
CA VAL A 69 8.25 3.95 17.41
C VAL A 69 8.68 2.60 17.98
N ARG A 70 8.35 1.49 17.31
CA ARG A 70 8.77 0.15 17.74
C ARG A 70 10.28 -0.03 17.65
N VAL A 71 10.88 0.37 16.53
CA VAL A 71 12.34 0.31 16.35
C VAL A 71 13.05 1.20 17.36
N ASP A 72 12.57 2.43 17.55
CA ASP A 72 13.09 3.39 18.55
C ASP A 72 13.17 2.78 19.96
N ARG A 73 12.11 2.12 20.42
CA ARG A 73 12.10 1.44 21.73
C ARG A 73 13.11 0.30 21.83
N LEU A 74 13.42 -0.37 20.72
CA LEU A 74 14.31 -1.52 20.70
C LEU A 74 15.78 -1.14 20.56
N VAL A 75 16.11 -0.06 19.85
CA VAL A 75 17.50 0.29 19.53
C VAL A 75 17.92 1.70 19.93
N GLY A 76 17.00 2.49 20.47
CA GLY A 76 17.23 3.88 20.86
C GLY A 76 17.06 4.87 19.70
N THR A 77 16.71 6.12 20.05
CA THR A 77 16.32 7.16 19.10
C THR A 77 17.40 7.55 18.10
N ALA A 78 18.65 7.66 18.55
CA ALA A 78 19.76 8.02 17.65
C ALA A 78 19.94 6.98 16.54
N VAL A 79 19.86 5.69 16.89
CA VAL A 79 20.00 4.58 15.96
C VAL A 79 18.79 4.49 15.03
N ALA A 80 17.57 4.58 15.56
CA ALA A 80 16.35 4.50 14.78
C ALA A 80 16.24 5.63 13.73
N ARG A 81 16.72 6.84 14.05
CA ARG A 81 16.77 7.98 13.11
C ARG A 81 17.74 7.77 11.94
N ALA A 82 18.77 6.95 12.10
CA ALA A 82 19.72 6.65 11.04
C ALA A 82 19.17 5.66 10.01
N ILE A 83 18.11 4.92 10.34
CA ILE A 83 17.44 3.96 9.46
C ILE A 83 16.44 4.68 8.56
N TRP A 84 16.39 4.30 7.29
CA TRP A 84 15.34 4.80 6.39
C TRP A 84 14.06 4.02 6.64
N ILE A 85 13.11 4.61 7.37
CA ILE A 85 11.78 4.06 7.63
C ILE A 85 10.73 5.00 7.02
N GLY A 86 9.87 4.51 6.15
CA GLY A 86 8.88 5.38 5.51
C GLY A 86 7.92 4.66 4.56
N THR A 87 7.03 5.44 3.96
CA THR A 87 6.23 4.97 2.82
C THR A 87 7.03 5.00 1.53
N PHE A 88 6.59 4.26 0.52
CA PHE A 88 7.17 4.32 -0.83
C PHE A 88 7.33 5.76 -1.32
N HIS A 89 6.26 6.55 -1.25
CA HIS A 89 6.24 7.95 -1.66
C HIS A 89 7.25 8.81 -0.88
N HIS A 90 7.33 8.65 0.45
CA HIS A 90 8.29 9.42 1.25
C HIS A 90 9.75 9.08 0.87
N ILE A 91 10.04 7.80 0.68
CA ILE A 91 11.37 7.33 0.28
C ILE A 91 11.72 7.84 -1.12
N CYS A 92 10.78 7.75 -2.07
CA CYS A 92 10.99 8.21 -3.44
C CYS A 92 11.16 9.72 -3.52
N SER A 93 10.33 10.50 -2.81
CA SER A 93 10.51 11.94 -2.68
C SER A 93 11.90 12.28 -2.13
N ARG A 94 12.37 11.57 -1.10
CA ARG A 94 13.71 11.77 -0.53
C ARG A 94 14.84 11.45 -1.52
N ILE A 95 14.67 10.45 -2.37
CA ILE A 95 15.62 10.11 -3.45
C ILE A 95 15.63 11.23 -4.50
N LEU A 96 14.46 11.63 -5.00
CA LEU A 96 14.32 12.66 -6.02
C LEU A 96 14.80 14.04 -5.56
N ARG A 97 14.57 14.43 -4.31
CA ARG A 97 15.11 15.70 -3.80
C ARG A 97 16.63 15.75 -3.76
N ARG A 98 17.29 14.59 -3.72
CA ARG A 98 18.75 14.48 -3.74
C ARG A 98 19.31 14.36 -5.15
N ASN A 99 18.62 13.63 -6.02
CA ASN A 99 19.17 13.12 -7.27
C ASN A 99 18.30 13.38 -8.50
N GLY A 100 17.13 13.99 -8.34
CA GLY A 100 16.13 14.17 -9.40
C GLY A 100 16.61 15.01 -10.58
N GLU A 101 17.59 15.90 -10.38
CA GLU A 101 18.15 16.73 -11.47
C GLU A 101 18.72 15.88 -12.60
N ARG A 102 19.18 14.66 -12.30
CA ARG A 102 19.69 13.70 -13.30
C ARG A 102 18.62 13.20 -14.27
N VAL A 103 17.36 13.33 -13.91
CA VAL A 103 16.22 13.07 -14.77
C VAL A 103 15.39 14.34 -14.99
N GLY A 104 15.94 15.53 -14.78
CA GLY A 104 15.22 16.79 -15.01
C GLY A 104 14.13 17.13 -13.99
N VAL A 105 14.14 16.49 -12.80
CA VAL A 105 13.26 16.84 -11.68
C VAL A 105 13.99 17.78 -10.73
N GLY A 106 13.50 19.01 -10.57
CA GLY A 106 14.13 20.00 -9.69
C GLY A 106 14.01 19.64 -8.21
N ARG A 107 15.04 19.91 -7.40
CA ARG A 107 15.11 19.47 -5.98
C ARG A 107 13.97 20.01 -5.09
N ASN A 108 13.40 21.15 -5.46
CA ASN A 108 12.31 21.83 -4.75
C ASN A 108 10.95 21.61 -5.41
N PHE A 109 10.74 20.45 -6.04
CA PHE A 109 9.46 20.16 -6.67
C PHE A 109 8.29 20.23 -5.69
N LEU A 110 7.15 20.67 -6.22
CA LEU A 110 5.84 20.64 -5.57
C LEU A 110 5.23 19.24 -5.70
N ILE A 111 4.45 18.82 -4.70
CA ILE A 111 3.67 17.58 -4.78
C ILE A 111 2.22 17.99 -4.93
N PHE A 112 1.62 17.69 -6.08
CA PHE A 112 0.24 18.02 -6.38
C PHE A 112 -0.70 17.03 -5.70
N ASP A 113 -1.69 17.57 -4.98
CA ASP A 113 -2.79 16.77 -4.47
C ASP A 113 -3.86 16.57 -5.54
N ASP A 114 -4.88 15.76 -5.24
CA ASP A 114 -5.94 15.47 -6.19
C ASP A 114 -6.72 16.71 -6.70
N ASP A 115 -6.76 17.81 -5.94
CA ASP A 115 -7.47 19.02 -6.35
C ASP A 115 -6.62 19.79 -7.36
N ASP A 116 -5.32 19.90 -7.09
CA ASP A 116 -4.33 20.43 -8.03
C ASP A 116 -4.35 19.63 -9.35
N GLN A 117 -4.28 18.30 -9.26
CA GLN A 117 -4.31 17.40 -10.42
C GLN A 117 -5.57 17.59 -11.26
N ARG A 118 -6.76 17.68 -10.61
CA ARG A 118 -8.02 17.93 -11.31
C ARG A 118 -8.06 19.30 -11.98
N ALA A 119 -7.45 20.32 -11.38
CA ALA A 119 -7.35 21.64 -11.99
C ALA A 119 -6.49 21.60 -13.25
N VAL A 120 -5.34 20.92 -13.22
CA VAL A 120 -4.45 20.77 -14.39
C VAL A 120 -5.15 20.01 -15.51
N ILE A 121 -5.87 18.92 -15.22
CA ILE A 121 -6.58 18.17 -16.26
C ILE A 121 -7.67 19.01 -16.92
N ARG A 122 -8.43 19.82 -16.17
CA ARG A 122 -9.41 20.74 -16.77
C ARG A 122 -8.73 21.75 -17.70
N GLN A 123 -7.58 22.28 -17.30
CA GLN A 123 -6.81 23.18 -18.14
C GLN A 123 -6.34 22.46 -19.42
N CYS A 124 -5.83 21.23 -19.32
CA CYS A 124 -5.42 20.43 -20.48
C CYS A 124 -6.58 20.14 -21.44
N LEU A 125 -7.77 19.83 -20.92
CA LEU A 125 -8.97 19.61 -21.74
C LEU A 125 -9.34 20.87 -22.52
N LYS A 126 -9.34 22.03 -21.86
CA LYS A 126 -9.62 23.33 -22.48
C LYS A 126 -8.62 23.62 -23.61
N ASP A 127 -7.33 23.42 -23.36
CA ASP A 127 -6.28 23.70 -24.34
C ASP A 127 -6.31 22.75 -25.54
N LEU A 128 -6.78 21.52 -25.34
CA LEU A 128 -6.96 20.52 -26.40
C LEU A 128 -8.31 20.64 -27.13
N GLY A 129 -9.19 21.56 -26.72
CA GLY A 129 -10.54 21.71 -27.27
C GLY A 129 -11.46 20.52 -26.99
N LEU A 130 -11.26 19.85 -25.85
CA LEU A 130 -12.02 18.67 -25.43
C LEU A 130 -13.12 19.05 -24.42
N ASP A 131 -14.28 18.42 -24.57
CA ASP A 131 -15.44 18.67 -23.71
C ASP A 131 -15.34 17.91 -22.38
N GLU A 132 -15.40 18.64 -21.25
CA GLU A 132 -15.29 18.07 -19.89
C GLU A 132 -16.42 17.09 -19.54
N ARG A 133 -17.62 17.24 -20.14
CA ARG A 133 -18.74 16.31 -19.93
C ARG A 133 -18.49 14.98 -20.63
N ARG A 134 -17.84 15.01 -21.80
CA ARG A 134 -17.44 13.81 -22.53
C ARG A 134 -16.21 13.13 -21.94
N PHE A 135 -15.31 13.92 -21.35
CA PHE A 135 -14.07 13.44 -20.74
C PHE A 135 -13.91 13.99 -19.31
N PRO A 136 -14.61 13.40 -18.33
CA PRO A 136 -14.58 13.89 -16.96
C PRO A 136 -13.16 13.82 -16.36
N PRO A 137 -12.64 14.88 -15.71
CA PRO A 137 -11.26 14.92 -15.19
C PRO A 137 -10.92 13.78 -14.24
N ALA A 138 -11.87 13.37 -13.39
CA ALA A 138 -11.67 12.27 -12.46
C ALA A 138 -11.44 10.92 -13.16
N VAL A 139 -12.12 10.69 -14.30
CA VAL A 139 -11.96 9.45 -15.08
C VAL A 139 -10.60 9.45 -15.78
N LEU A 140 -10.19 10.59 -16.36
CA LEU A 140 -8.89 10.72 -17.01
C LEU A 140 -7.74 10.52 -16.02
N LEU A 141 -7.83 11.11 -14.83
CA LEU A 141 -6.85 10.89 -13.76
C LEU A 141 -6.77 9.43 -13.36
N ALA A 142 -7.89 8.76 -13.11
CA ALA A 142 -7.87 7.33 -12.75
C ALA A 142 -7.18 6.45 -13.81
N LEU A 143 -7.33 6.77 -15.10
CA LEU A 143 -6.65 6.07 -16.20
C LEU A 143 -5.15 6.39 -16.25
N ILE A 144 -4.78 7.64 -16.00
CA ILE A 144 -3.38 8.08 -15.90
C ILE A 144 -2.70 7.41 -14.70
N ASP A 145 -3.33 7.45 -13.53
CA ASP A 145 -2.85 6.81 -12.29
C ASP A 145 -2.65 5.31 -12.51
N ARG A 146 -3.62 4.65 -13.15
CA ARG A 146 -3.49 3.22 -13.52
C ARG A 146 -2.25 2.98 -14.40
N ALA A 147 -2.02 3.82 -15.42
CA ALA A 147 -0.84 3.71 -16.26
C ALA A 147 0.46 3.90 -15.46
N LYS A 148 0.54 4.93 -14.62
CA LYS A 148 1.71 5.21 -13.78
C LYS A 148 1.98 4.09 -12.76
N ASN A 149 0.95 3.53 -12.16
CA ASN A 149 1.04 2.38 -11.23
C ASN A 149 1.54 1.11 -11.92
N GLU A 150 1.24 0.94 -13.21
CA GLU A 150 1.82 -0.08 -14.09
C GLU A 150 3.22 0.29 -14.61
N ALA A 151 3.82 1.36 -14.11
CA ALA A 151 5.11 1.90 -14.55
C ALA A 151 5.14 2.26 -16.06
N ILE A 152 4.02 2.73 -16.60
CA ILE A 152 3.87 3.20 -17.99
C ILE A 152 3.87 4.73 -17.98
N ASN A 153 4.80 5.34 -18.71
CA ASN A 153 4.85 6.80 -18.85
C ASN A 153 3.98 7.29 -20.02
N HIS A 154 3.80 8.61 -20.15
CA HIS A 154 2.93 9.20 -21.18
C HIS A 154 3.34 8.88 -22.62
N LEU A 155 4.63 8.72 -22.91
CA LEU A 155 5.13 8.35 -24.24
C LEU A 155 4.80 6.89 -24.55
N GLU A 156 5.11 5.99 -23.62
CA GLU A 156 4.81 4.56 -23.74
C GLU A 156 3.30 4.30 -23.80
N TYR A 157 2.50 5.07 -23.05
CA TYR A 157 1.05 5.03 -23.14
C TYR A 157 0.56 5.44 -24.53
N ALA A 158 1.12 6.51 -25.10
CA ALA A 158 0.78 6.98 -26.45
C ALA A 158 1.14 5.96 -27.54
N GLU A 159 2.25 5.23 -27.40
CA GLU A 159 2.63 4.14 -28.31
C GLU A 159 1.70 2.93 -28.25
N ARG A 160 1.13 2.66 -27.07
CA ARG A 160 0.23 1.52 -26.83
C ARG A 160 -1.24 1.83 -27.06
N ALA A 161 -1.61 3.10 -27.02
CA ALA A 161 -2.98 3.55 -27.11
C ALA A 161 -3.64 2.99 -28.38
N SER A 162 -4.75 2.31 -28.19
CA SER A 162 -5.49 1.64 -29.23
C SER A 162 -6.94 2.11 -29.25
N GLY A 163 -7.33 2.70 -30.36
CA GLY A 163 -8.68 3.21 -30.53
C GLY A 163 -8.90 4.61 -29.97
N TRP A 164 -10.04 5.17 -30.35
CA TRP A 164 -10.29 6.61 -30.26
C TRP A 164 -10.25 7.17 -28.83
N TYR A 165 -10.74 6.43 -27.82
CA TYR A 165 -10.74 6.95 -26.45
C TYR A 165 -9.34 6.94 -25.82
N GLU A 166 -8.57 5.87 -26.02
CA GLU A 166 -7.20 5.75 -25.49
C GLU A 166 -6.26 6.79 -26.12
N GLU A 167 -6.42 7.08 -27.41
CA GLU A 167 -5.68 8.16 -28.09
C GLU A 167 -5.96 9.54 -27.46
N ILE A 168 -7.20 9.80 -27.05
CA ILE A 168 -7.53 11.04 -26.32
C ILE A 168 -6.87 11.05 -24.94
N VAL A 169 -6.92 9.93 -24.20
CA VAL A 169 -6.25 9.81 -22.90
C VAL A 169 -4.74 10.05 -23.05
N ALA A 170 -4.11 9.49 -24.08
CA ALA A 170 -2.69 9.69 -24.37
C ALA A 170 -2.33 11.17 -24.61
N ARG A 171 -3.17 11.88 -25.39
CA ARG A 171 -3.00 13.31 -25.64
C ARG A 171 -3.14 14.13 -24.35
N VAL A 172 -4.15 13.83 -23.53
CA VAL A 172 -4.36 14.50 -22.24
C VAL A 172 -3.20 14.19 -21.29
N PHE A 173 -2.76 12.94 -21.19
CA PHE A 173 -1.67 12.52 -20.33
C PHE A 173 -0.35 13.22 -20.71
N THR A 174 -0.06 13.32 -22.00
CA THR A 174 1.11 14.06 -22.50
C THR A 174 1.03 15.54 -22.12
N ALA A 175 -0.12 16.18 -22.32
CA ALA A 175 -0.33 17.58 -21.94
C ALA A 175 -0.20 17.78 -20.43
N TYR A 176 -0.77 16.88 -19.63
CA TYR A 176 -0.72 16.88 -18.17
C TYR A 176 0.72 16.79 -17.64
N GLN A 177 1.51 15.81 -18.12
CA GLN A 177 2.92 15.69 -17.73
C GLN A 177 3.76 16.89 -18.15
N ARG A 178 3.42 17.54 -19.28
CA ARG A 178 4.09 18.78 -19.68
C ARG A 178 3.84 19.91 -18.66
N VAL A 179 2.58 20.13 -18.26
CA VAL A 179 2.24 21.18 -17.28
C VAL A 179 2.93 20.92 -15.94
N LEU A 180 2.91 19.68 -15.45
CA LEU A 180 3.61 19.31 -14.21
C LEU A 180 5.11 19.65 -14.29
N ARG A 181 5.78 19.29 -15.39
CA ARG A 181 7.20 19.61 -15.60
C ARG A 181 7.48 21.11 -15.65
N GLU A 182 6.66 21.88 -16.38
CA GLU A 182 6.77 23.34 -16.48
C GLU A 182 6.63 24.01 -15.11
N GLN A 183 5.81 23.46 -14.22
CA GLN A 183 5.59 23.94 -12.86
C GLN A 183 6.57 23.36 -11.84
N ASN A 184 7.54 22.54 -12.28
CA ASN A 184 8.42 21.77 -11.41
C ASN A 184 7.60 21.04 -10.31
N ALA A 185 6.55 20.34 -10.73
CA ALA A 185 5.64 19.60 -9.89
C ALA A 185 5.64 18.12 -10.26
N LEU A 186 5.29 17.28 -9.29
CA LEU A 186 5.02 15.86 -9.44
C LEU A 186 3.71 15.55 -8.71
N ASP A 187 2.92 14.62 -9.21
CA ASP A 187 1.88 13.99 -8.39
C ASP A 187 2.43 12.81 -7.57
N PHE A 188 1.57 12.14 -6.82
CA PHE A 188 1.99 11.01 -5.97
C PHE A 188 2.59 9.86 -6.80
N ASP A 189 1.97 9.49 -7.92
CA ASP A 189 2.41 8.36 -8.72
C ASP A 189 3.68 8.69 -9.52
N ASP A 190 3.89 9.95 -9.90
CA ASP A 190 5.14 10.42 -10.49
C ASP A 190 6.33 10.21 -9.56
N LEU A 191 6.16 10.30 -8.23
CA LEU A 191 7.27 10.03 -7.30
C LEU A 191 7.84 8.62 -7.52
N LEU A 192 6.98 7.63 -7.82
CA LEU A 192 7.40 6.27 -8.07
C LEU A 192 8.00 6.15 -9.47
N LEU A 193 7.29 6.65 -10.48
CA LEU A 193 7.68 6.53 -11.88
C LEU A 193 9.02 7.23 -12.18
N GLU A 194 9.24 8.41 -11.61
CA GLU A 194 10.48 9.17 -11.77
C GLU A 194 11.67 8.51 -11.07
N VAL A 195 11.46 7.78 -9.95
CA VAL A 195 12.53 6.96 -9.34
C VAL A 195 12.85 5.73 -10.18
N VAL A 196 11.84 5.08 -10.76
CA VAL A 196 12.07 3.99 -11.74
C VAL A 196 12.90 4.52 -12.91
N ARG A 197 12.55 5.69 -13.46
CA ARG A 197 13.33 6.33 -14.53
C ARG A 197 14.74 6.67 -14.08
N LEU A 198 14.91 7.28 -12.91
CA LEU A 198 16.21 7.63 -12.35
C LEU A 198 17.14 6.43 -12.25
N PHE A 199 16.67 5.29 -11.76
CA PHE A 199 17.51 4.10 -11.67
C PHE A 199 17.82 3.45 -13.03
N GLY A 200 16.98 3.68 -14.05
CA GLY A 200 17.24 3.25 -15.42
C GLY A 200 18.26 4.15 -16.15
N GLU A 201 18.17 5.47 -15.95
CA GLU A 201 18.98 6.47 -16.67
C GLU A 201 20.27 6.88 -15.95
N ALA A 202 20.36 6.67 -14.63
CA ALA A 202 21.55 6.97 -13.82
C ALA A 202 22.05 5.72 -13.06
N PRO A 203 22.79 4.82 -13.73
CA PRO A 203 23.31 3.59 -13.11
C PRO A 203 24.20 3.85 -11.89
N ASP A 204 24.95 4.93 -11.88
CA ASP A 204 25.81 5.36 -10.77
C ASP A 204 25.00 5.63 -9.49
N ILE A 205 23.85 6.30 -9.63
CA ILE A 205 22.94 6.57 -8.51
C ILE A 205 22.26 5.27 -8.05
N LYS A 206 21.81 4.44 -8.99
CA LYS A 206 21.26 3.11 -8.67
C LYS A 206 22.26 2.31 -7.83
N GLU A 207 23.52 2.25 -8.26
CA GLU A 207 24.59 1.53 -7.55
C GLU A 207 24.86 2.10 -6.16
N GLU A 208 24.85 3.43 -6.00
CA GLU A 208 24.98 4.08 -4.68
C GLU A 208 23.89 3.59 -3.72
N TYR A 209 22.63 3.56 -4.17
CA TYR A 209 21.51 3.11 -3.33
C TYR A 209 21.50 1.60 -3.09
N GLN A 210 21.91 0.80 -4.08
CA GLN A 210 22.08 -0.64 -3.92
C GLN A 210 23.16 -0.94 -2.88
N GLU A 211 24.34 -0.30 -2.96
CA GLU A 211 25.42 -0.49 -1.99
C GLU A 211 25.06 0.03 -0.60
N ARG A 212 24.27 1.12 -0.54
CA ARG A 212 23.72 1.63 0.70
C ARG A 212 22.77 0.63 1.34
N PHE A 213 21.72 0.21 0.65
CA PHE A 213 20.63 -0.59 1.24
C PHE A 213 20.95 -2.08 1.23
N GLN A 214 21.82 -2.49 2.15
CA GLN A 214 22.21 -3.87 2.34
C GLN A 214 21.12 -4.75 2.93
N HIS A 215 20.11 -4.17 3.59
CA HIS A 215 18.93 -4.88 4.07
C HIS A 215 17.66 -4.06 3.77
N ILE A 216 16.70 -4.70 3.11
CA ILE A 216 15.42 -4.08 2.73
C ILE A 216 14.30 -4.87 3.39
N LEU A 217 13.44 -4.17 4.12
CA LEU A 217 12.27 -4.72 4.78
C LEU A 217 11.01 -4.08 4.18
N VAL A 218 10.02 -4.88 3.80
CA VAL A 218 8.77 -4.38 3.23
C VAL A 218 7.58 -4.99 3.97
N ASP A 219 6.73 -4.13 4.51
CA ASP A 219 5.45 -4.50 5.14
C ASP A 219 4.30 -4.41 4.12
N GLU A 220 3.25 -5.20 4.33
CA GLU A 220 2.07 -5.28 3.45
C GLU A 220 2.42 -5.48 1.96
N TYR A 221 3.31 -6.43 1.68
CA TYR A 221 3.84 -6.65 0.33
C TYR A 221 2.78 -7.04 -0.70
N GLN A 222 1.65 -7.62 -0.27
CA GLN A 222 0.53 -7.95 -1.15
C GLN A 222 -0.12 -6.71 -1.80
N ASP A 223 0.05 -5.52 -1.22
CA ASP A 223 -0.53 -4.27 -1.73
C ASP A 223 0.42 -3.53 -2.70
N THR A 224 1.51 -4.17 -3.13
CA THR A 224 2.50 -3.53 -4.01
C THR A 224 2.07 -3.51 -5.48
N ASN A 225 2.13 -2.33 -6.10
CA ASN A 225 1.94 -2.18 -7.55
C ASN A 225 3.24 -2.46 -8.34
N ARG A 226 3.16 -2.44 -9.68
CA ARG A 226 4.31 -2.72 -10.55
C ARG A 226 5.45 -1.72 -10.37
N ALA A 227 5.17 -0.42 -10.27
CA ALA A 227 6.19 0.60 -10.04
C ALA A 227 6.95 0.38 -8.71
N GLN A 228 6.23 0.12 -7.62
CA GLN A 228 6.80 -0.19 -6.30
C GLN A 228 7.64 -1.47 -6.34
N TYR A 229 7.14 -2.52 -7.00
CA TYR A 229 7.88 -3.76 -7.22
C TYR A 229 9.20 -3.50 -7.96
N LEU A 230 9.18 -2.74 -9.06
CA LEU A 230 10.39 -2.43 -9.84
C LEU A 230 11.43 -1.68 -9.00
N ILE A 231 11.00 -0.73 -8.15
CA ILE A 231 11.89 -0.01 -7.23
C ILE A 231 12.54 -0.97 -6.25
N ILE A 232 11.75 -1.80 -5.55
CA ILE A 232 12.27 -2.74 -4.55
C ILE A 232 13.17 -3.79 -5.19
N ARG A 233 12.76 -4.35 -6.33
CA ARG A 233 13.57 -5.31 -7.09
C ARG A 233 14.93 -4.72 -7.44
N THR A 234 14.94 -3.50 -7.97
CA THR A 234 16.17 -2.79 -8.36
C THR A 234 17.07 -2.56 -7.15
N LEU A 235 16.54 -2.07 -6.03
CA LEU A 235 17.32 -1.84 -4.82
C LEU A 235 17.86 -3.15 -4.20
N ALA A 236 17.08 -4.23 -4.27
CA ALA A 236 17.44 -5.51 -3.66
C ALA A 236 18.42 -6.36 -4.51
N GLU A 237 18.59 -6.04 -5.80
CA GLU A 237 19.32 -6.88 -6.76
C GLU A 237 20.75 -7.22 -6.33
N ARG A 238 21.48 -6.26 -5.76
CA ARG A 238 22.90 -6.40 -5.39
C ARG A 238 23.12 -7.32 -4.19
N HIS A 239 22.43 -7.08 -3.08
CA HIS A 239 22.66 -7.80 -1.82
C HIS A 239 21.66 -8.93 -1.57
N ARG A 240 20.50 -8.90 -2.22
CA ARG A 240 19.41 -9.90 -2.11
C ARG A 240 18.92 -10.16 -0.68
N ASN A 241 19.22 -9.28 0.26
CA ASN A 241 18.79 -9.33 1.66
C ASN A 241 17.44 -8.62 1.83
N ILE A 242 16.44 -9.08 1.08
CA ILE A 242 15.08 -8.56 1.14
C ILE A 242 14.24 -9.41 2.08
N CYS A 243 13.51 -8.77 2.98
CA CYS A 243 12.53 -9.39 3.87
C CYS A 243 11.17 -8.77 3.62
N VAL A 244 10.25 -9.52 3.05
CA VAL A 244 8.89 -9.05 2.79
C VAL A 244 7.90 -9.78 3.71
N VAL A 245 6.93 -9.04 4.22
CA VAL A 245 5.82 -9.58 4.99
C VAL A 245 4.54 -9.29 4.24
N GLY A 246 3.66 -10.29 4.14
CA GLY A 246 2.35 -10.11 3.56
C GLY A 246 1.32 -11.08 4.13
N ASP A 247 0.05 -10.76 3.87
CA ASP A 247 -1.05 -11.70 4.04
C ASP A 247 -1.41 -12.31 2.69
N ASP A 248 -1.37 -13.63 2.57
CA ASP A 248 -2.03 -14.33 1.47
C ASP A 248 -3.52 -14.61 1.77
N ASP A 249 -3.96 -14.35 3.02
CA ASP A 249 -5.32 -14.59 3.53
C ASP A 249 -6.11 -13.28 3.77
N GLN A 250 -5.76 -12.14 3.14
CA GLN A 250 -6.66 -10.97 3.05
C GLN A 250 -7.88 -11.25 2.14
N CYS A 251 -8.46 -12.46 2.26
CA CYS A 251 -9.73 -12.83 1.68
C CYS A 251 -10.85 -12.17 2.48
N LEU A 252 -11.72 -11.41 1.82
CA LEU A 252 -12.97 -11.00 2.43
C LEU A 252 -13.89 -12.24 2.53
N PRO A 253 -14.56 -12.48 3.67
CA PRO A 253 -15.45 -13.62 3.81
C PRO A 253 -16.66 -13.50 2.88
N ALA A 254 -17.21 -14.64 2.45
CA ALA A 254 -18.44 -14.66 1.66
C ALA A 254 -19.56 -13.86 2.35
N GLY A 255 -20.31 -13.10 1.55
CA GLY A 255 -21.30 -12.12 1.98
C GLY A 255 -20.72 -10.77 2.39
N THR A 256 -19.41 -10.55 2.29
CA THR A 256 -18.84 -9.19 2.48
C THR A 256 -19.31 -8.30 1.35
N LEU A 257 -19.96 -7.18 1.70
CA LEU A 257 -20.44 -6.21 0.73
C LEU A 257 -19.27 -5.35 0.25
N VAL A 258 -19.02 -5.39 -1.04
CA VAL A 258 -18.02 -4.59 -1.75
C VAL A 258 -18.75 -3.51 -2.53
N SER A 259 -18.32 -2.26 -2.40
CA SER A 259 -18.87 -1.16 -3.19
C SER A 259 -18.44 -1.31 -4.65
N VAL A 260 -19.39 -1.13 -5.56
CA VAL A 260 -19.17 -1.12 -7.02
C VAL A 260 -19.92 0.08 -7.60
N PRO A 261 -19.62 0.53 -8.83
CA PRO A 261 -20.44 1.54 -9.49
C PRO A 261 -21.91 1.10 -9.51
N GLY A 262 -22.80 1.93 -8.94
CA GLY A 262 -24.24 1.66 -8.90
C GLY A 262 -24.75 0.86 -7.69
N GLY A 263 -23.90 0.47 -6.74
CA GLY A 263 -24.38 -0.16 -5.51
C GLY A 263 -23.34 -0.90 -4.67
N VAL A 264 -23.80 -1.93 -3.96
CA VAL A 264 -22.95 -2.84 -3.19
C VAL A 264 -23.29 -4.27 -3.57
N HIS A 265 -22.26 -5.06 -3.85
CA HIS A 265 -22.41 -6.46 -4.24
C HIS A 265 -21.66 -7.34 -3.23
N PRO A 266 -22.18 -8.53 -2.90
CA PRO A 266 -21.40 -9.47 -2.11
C PRO A 266 -20.16 -9.90 -2.90
N ILE A 267 -19.02 -10.10 -2.21
CA ILE A 267 -17.73 -10.38 -2.85
C ILE A 267 -17.79 -11.59 -3.80
N GLU A 268 -18.55 -12.63 -3.45
CA GLU A 268 -18.71 -13.83 -4.27
C GLU A 268 -19.45 -13.61 -5.60
N ALA A 269 -20.15 -12.47 -5.74
CA ALA A 269 -20.82 -12.08 -6.97
C ALA A 269 -19.94 -11.22 -7.89
N LEU A 270 -18.73 -10.84 -7.46
CA LEU A 270 -17.79 -10.10 -8.29
C LEU A 270 -17.11 -11.05 -9.29
N ALA A 271 -17.20 -10.72 -10.57
CA ALA A 271 -16.47 -11.39 -11.63
C ALA A 271 -15.11 -10.71 -11.88
N GLU A 272 -14.18 -11.43 -12.49
CA GLU A 272 -12.98 -10.80 -13.06
C GLU A 272 -13.38 -9.68 -14.02
N GLY A 273 -12.69 -8.53 -13.94
CA GLY A 273 -13.03 -7.35 -14.73
C GLY A 273 -14.09 -6.45 -14.08
N THR A 274 -14.71 -6.85 -12.96
CA THR A 274 -15.71 -6.01 -12.27
C THR A 274 -15.03 -4.78 -11.66
N GLU A 275 -15.58 -3.60 -11.90
CA GLU A 275 -15.10 -2.38 -11.23
C GLU A 275 -15.57 -2.35 -9.77
N VAL A 276 -14.64 -2.16 -8.85
CA VAL A 276 -14.85 -2.08 -7.39
C VAL A 276 -14.40 -0.71 -6.89
N LEU A 277 -15.11 -0.16 -5.91
CA LEU A 277 -14.80 1.11 -5.27
C LEU A 277 -14.13 0.85 -3.92
N GLY A 278 -12.92 1.39 -3.75
CA GLY A 278 -12.12 1.27 -2.53
C GLY A 278 -11.76 2.64 -1.96
N GLY A 279 -11.57 2.73 -0.64
CA GLY A 279 -11.07 3.96 -0.02
C GLY A 279 -9.61 4.20 -0.36
N CYS A 280 -9.27 5.35 -0.97
CA CYS A 280 -7.90 5.72 -1.32
C CYS A 280 -7.24 6.69 -0.31
N GLY A 281 -7.92 6.97 0.81
CA GLY A 281 -7.49 7.97 1.80
C GLY A 281 -8.23 9.30 1.65
N GLN A 282 -8.05 10.22 2.60
CA GLN A 282 -8.70 11.55 2.63
C GLN A 282 -10.24 11.55 2.47
N GLY A 283 -10.91 10.44 2.78
CA GLY A 283 -12.36 10.31 2.65
C GLY A 283 -12.86 10.08 1.22
N ARG A 284 -11.97 9.73 0.28
CA ARG A 284 -12.30 9.51 -1.14
C ARG A 284 -12.39 8.02 -1.46
N LEU A 285 -13.19 7.72 -2.49
CA LEU A 285 -13.28 6.41 -3.12
C LEU A 285 -12.59 6.49 -4.49
N ALA A 286 -11.72 5.53 -4.77
CA ALA A 286 -11.15 5.27 -6.09
C ALA A 286 -11.72 3.97 -6.64
N SER A 287 -11.82 3.86 -7.96
CA SER A 287 -12.21 2.62 -8.61
C SER A 287 -10.99 1.78 -8.99
N ALA A 288 -11.13 0.46 -8.89
CA ALA A 288 -10.16 -0.52 -9.31
C ALA A 288 -10.87 -1.67 -10.02
N THR A 289 -10.16 -2.40 -10.88
CA THR A 289 -10.73 -3.58 -11.55
C THR A 289 -10.41 -4.83 -10.73
N ALA A 290 -11.42 -5.62 -10.40
CA ALA A 290 -11.24 -6.91 -9.72
C ALA A 290 -10.49 -7.89 -10.63
N SER A 291 -9.40 -8.45 -10.11
CA SER A 291 -8.70 -9.58 -10.72
C SER A 291 -9.51 -10.88 -10.58
N ALA A 292 -9.06 -11.95 -11.23
CA ALA A 292 -9.64 -13.29 -11.10
C ALA A 292 -9.89 -13.65 -9.61
N PRO A 293 -11.13 -14.05 -9.23
CA PRO A 293 -11.46 -14.30 -7.83
C PRO A 293 -10.74 -15.56 -7.32
N LEU A 294 -9.88 -15.38 -6.31
CA LEU A 294 -9.24 -16.48 -5.59
C LEU A 294 -10.17 -16.93 -4.45
N ARG A 295 -10.59 -18.20 -4.46
CA ARG A 295 -11.40 -18.79 -3.38
C ARG A 295 -10.55 -19.67 -2.47
N ARG A 296 -10.67 -19.48 -1.16
CA ARG A 296 -10.08 -20.35 -0.14
C ARG A 296 -11.17 -20.85 0.80
N GLU A 297 -11.12 -22.13 1.13
CA GLU A 297 -11.96 -22.71 2.18
C GLU A 297 -11.40 -22.33 3.55
N TYR A 298 -12.24 -21.78 4.42
CA TYR A 298 -11.89 -21.43 5.80
C TYR A 298 -12.69 -22.29 6.78
N GLU A 299 -11.99 -22.97 7.68
CA GLU A 299 -12.58 -23.67 8.82
C GLU A 299 -12.15 -23.00 10.13
N GLY A 300 -13.10 -22.35 10.81
CA GLY A 300 -12.85 -21.68 12.09
C GLY A 300 -14.02 -20.78 12.51
N PRO A 301 -14.01 -20.24 13.74
CA PRO A 301 -15.03 -19.28 14.15
C PRO A 301 -14.93 -18.00 13.31
N MET A 302 -16.08 -17.45 12.93
CA MET A 302 -16.19 -16.16 12.24
C MET A 302 -16.89 -15.16 13.14
N VAL A 303 -16.24 -14.03 13.44
CA VAL A 303 -16.80 -12.98 14.29
C VAL A 303 -17.34 -11.87 13.41
N THR A 304 -18.62 -11.55 13.54
CA THR A 304 -19.23 -10.40 12.86
C THR A 304 -19.39 -9.27 13.88
N ILE A 305 -18.74 -8.14 13.65
CA ILE A 305 -18.88 -6.97 14.51
C ILE A 305 -19.84 -6.00 13.82
N ILE A 306 -20.98 -5.74 14.46
CA ILE A 306 -22.01 -4.83 13.94
C ILE A 306 -21.98 -3.58 14.81
N TRP A 307 -21.60 -2.44 14.22
CA TRP A 307 -21.73 -1.16 14.90
C TRP A 307 -23.10 -0.52 14.62
N PRO A 308 -23.78 0.05 15.64
CA PRO A 308 -24.95 0.89 15.41
C PRO A 308 -24.54 2.17 14.67
N ALA A 309 -25.36 2.58 13.69
CA ALA A 309 -25.16 3.81 12.94
C ALA A 309 -25.45 5.05 13.83
N CYS A 310 -24.44 5.49 14.58
CA CYS A 310 -24.20 6.83 15.13
C CYS A 310 -23.27 6.70 16.34
N ALA A 311 -21.97 6.65 16.09
CA ALA A 311 -20.97 7.07 17.07
C ALA A 311 -19.87 7.76 16.29
N GLN A 312 -19.85 9.10 16.36
CA GLN A 312 -18.66 9.87 16.00
C GLN A 312 -17.44 9.20 16.61
N ALA A 313 -16.51 8.77 15.78
CA ALA A 313 -15.30 8.09 16.20
C ALA A 313 -14.43 9.04 17.06
N ARG A 314 -14.74 9.15 18.35
CA ARG A 314 -13.75 9.52 19.36
C ARG A 314 -13.08 8.23 19.78
N SER A 315 -11.87 8.04 19.29
CA SER A 315 -11.02 6.90 19.63
C SER A 315 -10.63 6.95 21.11
N SER A 316 -11.38 6.25 21.92
CA SER A 316 -10.95 5.73 23.21
C SER A 316 -12.10 4.87 23.71
N LEU A 317 -11.84 3.60 24.02
CA LEU A 317 -12.11 3.06 25.36
C LEU A 317 -11.72 1.56 25.42
N PRO A 318 -11.50 1.08 26.66
CA PRO A 318 -10.60 -0.03 27.00
C PRO A 318 -11.34 -1.37 27.02
N ILE A 319 -10.53 -2.42 27.09
CA ILE A 319 -11.00 -3.76 27.38
C ILE A 319 -11.24 -3.85 28.90
N SER A 320 -12.48 -4.07 29.31
CA SER A 320 -12.80 -4.59 30.65
C SER A 320 -13.98 -5.57 30.60
N HIS A 321 -13.86 -6.62 31.40
CA HIS A 321 -14.68 -7.83 31.46
C HIS A 321 -16.13 -7.63 31.95
N ALA A 322 -16.93 -8.66 31.65
CA ALA A 322 -18.35 -8.94 31.91
C ALA A 322 -18.96 -8.56 33.27
N SER A 323 -20.28 -8.24 33.28
CA SER A 323 -21.35 -8.98 34.00
C SER A 323 -22.73 -8.28 33.89
N ALA A 324 -23.80 -9.03 34.20
CA ALA A 324 -25.24 -8.82 33.92
C ALA A 324 -25.98 -7.70 34.69
N GLY A 325 -27.19 -7.33 34.23
CA GLY A 325 -28.19 -6.61 35.04
C GLY A 325 -29.23 -5.81 34.23
N ASP A 326 -30.51 -6.03 34.55
CA ASP A 326 -31.74 -5.44 34.01
C ASP A 326 -31.87 -3.90 34.06
N GLY A 327 -32.75 -3.35 33.21
CA GLY A 327 -33.72 -2.34 33.68
C GLY A 327 -33.73 -0.91 33.07
N ILE A 328 -34.70 -0.70 32.16
CA ILE A 328 -35.67 0.43 32.08
C ILE A 328 -35.23 1.86 31.61
N SER A 329 -36.17 2.43 30.85
CA SER A 329 -36.30 3.65 30.04
C SER A 329 -36.12 5.04 30.69
N HIS A 330 -35.82 6.07 29.87
CA HIS A 330 -36.79 7.14 29.53
C HIS A 330 -36.37 8.02 28.32
N ARG A 331 -37.40 8.58 27.66
CA ARG A 331 -37.46 9.29 26.37
C ARG A 331 -37.01 10.76 26.45
N THR A 332 -36.55 11.32 25.32
CA THR A 332 -37.09 12.56 24.71
C THR A 332 -36.69 12.71 23.22
N HIS A 333 -37.68 12.99 22.37
CA HIS A 333 -37.62 13.52 20.98
C HIS A 333 -37.66 15.07 21.02
N PRO A 334 -37.62 15.87 19.91
CA PRO A 334 -37.62 15.58 18.45
C PRO A 334 -36.46 16.27 17.68
N GLY A 335 -36.10 15.93 16.44
CA GLY A 335 -36.86 16.22 15.22
C GLY A 335 -36.06 15.85 13.96
N SER A 336 -36.83 15.63 12.90
CA SER A 336 -36.63 14.92 11.64
C SER A 336 -35.53 15.42 10.67
N SER A 337 -34.84 14.46 10.06
CA SER A 337 -34.77 14.33 8.59
C SER A 337 -34.33 12.91 8.22
N GLU A 338 -35.20 12.15 7.56
CA GLU A 338 -34.93 10.81 7.05
C GLU A 338 -33.88 10.84 5.94
N SER A 339 -32.80 10.07 6.11
CA SER A 339 -31.93 9.63 5.02
C SER A 339 -31.70 8.13 5.18
N GLN A 340 -31.98 7.37 4.12
CA GLN A 340 -31.98 5.91 4.06
C GLN A 340 -30.70 5.31 4.70
N GLY A 341 -30.89 4.59 5.80
CA GLY A 341 -29.81 3.99 6.59
C GLY A 341 -29.32 2.65 6.01
N GLY A 342 -28.14 2.65 5.41
CA GLY A 342 -27.37 1.44 5.15
C GLY A 342 -26.62 1.01 6.42
N ARG A 343 -26.85 -0.21 6.91
CA ARG A 343 -26.04 -0.81 7.99
C ARG A 343 -24.66 -1.16 7.44
N CYS A 344 -23.59 -0.53 7.94
CA CYS A 344 -22.24 -0.99 7.65
C CYS A 344 -21.94 -2.22 8.52
N ARG A 345 -21.75 -3.39 7.90
CA ARG A 345 -21.36 -4.65 8.56
C ARG A 345 -19.91 -4.94 8.19
N GLN A 346 -18.99 -4.90 9.15
CA GLN A 346 -17.64 -5.44 8.98
C GLN A 346 -17.56 -6.83 9.62
N ARG A 347 -17.36 -7.85 8.80
CA ARG A 347 -17.03 -9.21 9.25
C ARG A 347 -15.52 -9.31 9.35
N ILE A 348 -15.00 -9.59 10.54
CA ILE A 348 -13.56 -9.76 10.77
C ILE A 348 -13.34 -11.20 11.23
N GLY A 349 -12.71 -12.00 10.38
CA GLY A 349 -12.24 -13.34 10.78
C GLY A 349 -11.10 -13.20 11.77
N HIS A 350 -11.19 -13.86 12.93
CA HIS A 350 -10.09 -13.97 13.88
C HIS A 350 -9.61 -15.42 13.92
N PRO A 351 -8.34 -15.71 13.53
CA PRO A 351 -7.86 -17.08 13.54
C PRO A 351 -7.47 -17.52 14.96
N ALA A 352 -8.24 -18.46 15.52
CA ALA A 352 -7.73 -19.37 16.53
C ALA A 352 -7.20 -20.62 15.81
N LYS A 353 -5.88 -20.84 15.85
CA LYS A 353 -5.21 -21.93 15.12
C LYS A 353 -5.74 -23.31 15.53
N ARG A 354 -6.27 -24.07 14.57
CA ARG A 354 -6.16 -25.54 14.53
C ARG A 354 -5.54 -25.96 13.19
N ARG A 355 -4.48 -26.77 13.29
CA ARG A 355 -3.72 -27.33 12.16
C ARG A 355 -4.65 -28.19 11.29
N SER A 356 -4.78 -27.87 10.00
CA SER A 356 -5.16 -28.87 9.00
C SER A 356 -3.88 -29.38 8.32
N ARG A 357 -3.71 -30.70 8.33
CA ARG A 357 -2.66 -31.38 7.56
C ARG A 357 -3.10 -31.37 6.09
N ARG A 358 -2.26 -30.88 5.18
CA ARG A 358 -2.38 -31.22 3.76
C ARG A 358 -1.25 -32.16 3.35
N SER A 359 -1.67 -33.30 2.83
CA SER A 359 -0.90 -34.35 2.19
C SER A 359 -0.60 -33.99 0.72
N GLY A 360 0.68 -34.06 0.34
CA GLY A 360 1.16 -34.69 -0.90
C GLY A 360 0.89 -34.04 -2.27
N LEU A 361 2.01 -33.79 -2.98
CA LEU A 361 2.30 -33.75 -4.44
C LEU A 361 2.95 -32.39 -4.77
N GLY A 362 4.21 -32.27 -5.19
CA GLY A 362 5.19 -33.20 -5.71
C GLY A 362 6.05 -32.35 -6.63
N ALA A 363 7.23 -31.94 -6.15
CA ALA A 363 8.15 -31.08 -6.89
C ALA A 363 8.65 -31.80 -8.15
N ARG A 364 8.46 -31.19 -9.32
CA ARG A 364 9.26 -31.46 -10.51
C ARG A 364 10.09 -30.22 -10.81
N GLY A 365 11.38 -30.31 -10.50
CA GLY A 365 12.39 -29.40 -11.03
C GLY A 365 12.67 -29.72 -12.50
N LEU A 366 13.18 -28.73 -13.22
CA LEU A 366 13.80 -28.80 -14.54
C LEU A 366 14.60 -27.48 -14.76
N PRO A 367 15.64 -27.45 -15.61
CA PRO A 367 17.04 -27.51 -15.15
C PRO A 367 17.91 -26.33 -15.61
N GLY A 368 19.15 -26.28 -15.08
CA GLY A 368 20.30 -25.58 -15.67
C GLY A 368 20.81 -24.39 -14.88
#